data_AF-A0A915L5V0-F1
#
_entry.id   AF-A0A915L5V0-F1
#
_cell.length_a   1.000
_cell.length_b   1.000
_cell.length_c   1.000
_cell.angle_alpha   90.00
_cell.angle_beta   90.00
_cell.angle_gamma   90.00
#
_symmetry.space_group_name_H-M   'P 1'
#
loop_
_entity.id
_entity.type
_entity.pdbx_description
1 polymer ?
#
loop_
_entity_poly.entity_id
_entity_poly.type
_entity_poly.pdbx_seq_one_letter_code
_entity_poly.pdbx_strand_id
1 'polypeptide(L)'
;MPTSRYLTTPLHYPPIYLIAAVETMKNPLLLQRGAVQWPIVHWSDGKWSQVFGSKILRFRIGHKKNTVGRIQWENDCVYENATFDQFQDWLRATKNCPENPMATRDPTSHWAYMGYQYMFELFDKDDDTISAIEWDRLGLDKDGWQSTIWIGSQGAYTPCHFDTYGFNLVLQIKGIKFGKILGPWEERGAALERFRLALLHRPYLV
;
A
#
# COMPACT_ATOMS: atom_id res chain seq x y z
N MET A 1 -11.09 9.10 22.51
CA MET A 1 -10.89 7.97 21.56
C MET A 1 -11.59 8.36 20.26
N PRO A 2 -10.93 8.40 19.10
CA PRO A 2 -11.66 8.57 17.85
C PRO A 2 -12.37 7.26 17.53
N THR A 3 -13.70 7.32 17.48
CA THR A 3 -14.55 6.21 17.07
C THR A 3 -14.42 6.04 15.55
N SER A 4 -13.71 5.00 15.11
CA SER A 4 -13.83 4.55 13.73
C SER A 4 -15.28 4.11 13.51
N ARG A 5 -16.03 4.85 12.67
CA ARG A 5 -17.34 4.40 12.24
C ARG A 5 -17.12 3.32 11.19
N TYR A 6 -17.26 2.06 11.60
CA TYR A 6 -17.39 0.94 10.68
C TYR A 6 -18.74 1.06 9.98
N LEU A 7 -18.76 1.31 8.67
CA LEU A 7 -19.96 1.01 7.88
C LEU A 7 -19.97 -0.50 7.66
N THR A 8 -20.88 -1.18 8.36
CA THR A 8 -21.06 -2.64 8.33
C THR A 8 -22.07 -3.10 7.27
N THR A 9 -22.58 -2.19 6.45
CA THR A 9 -23.53 -2.53 5.40
C THR A 9 -22.80 -2.99 4.13
N PRO A 10 -23.22 -4.12 3.51
CA PRO A 10 -22.87 -4.40 2.12
C PRO A 10 -23.24 -3.18 1.29
N LEU A 11 -22.32 -2.68 0.47
CA LEU A 11 -22.61 -1.61 -0.48
C LEU A 11 -23.61 -2.14 -1.52
N HIS A 12 -24.91 -1.98 -1.22
CA HIS A 12 -26.00 -2.06 -2.19
C HIS A 12 -26.19 -0.72 -2.93
N TYR A 13 -25.27 0.23 -2.75
CA TYR A 13 -25.31 1.51 -3.45
C TYR A 13 -24.59 1.40 -4.78
N PRO A 14 -25.15 1.96 -5.86
CA PRO A 14 -24.43 2.17 -7.11
C PRO A 14 -23.07 2.86 -6.83
N PRO A 15 -21.98 2.44 -7.49
CA PRO A 15 -20.64 2.98 -7.32
C PRO A 15 -20.53 4.50 -7.16
N ILE A 16 -21.32 5.25 -7.94
CA ILE A 16 -21.36 6.71 -7.92
C ILE A 16 -21.65 7.32 -6.53
N TYR A 17 -22.40 6.62 -5.67
CA TYR A 17 -22.68 7.11 -4.32
C TYR A 17 -21.50 6.89 -3.36
N LEU A 18 -20.59 5.96 -3.66
CA LEU A 18 -19.43 5.71 -2.81
C LEU A 18 -18.47 6.90 -2.85
N ILE A 19 -18.16 7.42 -4.05
CA ILE A 19 -17.26 8.57 -4.18
C ILE A 19 -17.90 9.83 -3.61
N ALA A 20 -19.17 10.08 -3.88
CA ALA A 20 -19.90 11.19 -3.26
C ALA A 20 -19.90 11.10 -1.71
N ALA A 21 -20.02 9.90 -1.16
CA ALA A 21 -19.90 9.69 0.29
C ALA A 21 -18.46 9.97 0.78
N VAL A 22 -17.43 9.44 0.10
CA VAL A 22 -16.03 9.72 0.44
C VAL A 22 -15.74 11.21 0.39
N GLU A 23 -16.26 11.92 -0.61
CA GLU A 23 -16.12 13.38 -0.78
C GLU A 23 -16.92 14.22 0.22
N THR A 24 -17.80 13.62 1.03
CA THR A 24 -18.52 14.31 2.13
C THR A 24 -18.13 13.88 3.56
N MET A 25 -17.52 12.71 3.76
CA MET A 25 -17.04 12.23 5.07
C MET A 25 -15.84 12.98 5.67
N LYS A 26 -15.92 13.30 6.97
CA LYS A 26 -14.80 13.88 7.75
C LYS A 26 -13.84 12.84 8.33
N ASN A 27 -14.25 11.57 8.35
CA ASN A 27 -13.48 10.47 8.93
C ASN A 27 -13.08 9.48 7.84
N PRO A 28 -11.98 8.73 8.03
CA PRO A 28 -11.62 7.61 7.19
C PRO A 28 -12.75 6.58 7.09
N LEU A 29 -12.89 5.96 5.93
CA LEU A 29 -13.82 4.87 5.70
C LEU A 29 -13.06 3.56 5.49
N LEU A 30 -13.48 2.51 6.17
CA LEU A 30 -13.01 1.16 5.88
C LEU A 30 -14.10 0.41 5.12
N LEU A 31 -13.79 0.02 3.88
CA LEU A 31 -14.61 -0.86 3.08
C LEU A 31 -14.22 -2.30 3.37
N GLN A 32 -15.20 -3.08 3.81
CA GLN A 32 -14.96 -4.45 4.25
C GLN A 32 -14.71 -5.41 3.08
N ARG A 33 -14.23 -6.61 3.44
CA ARG A 33 -13.93 -7.71 2.51
C ARG A 33 -15.08 -7.94 1.53
N GLY A 34 -14.73 -8.06 0.26
CA GLY A 34 -15.68 -8.34 -0.82
C GLY A 34 -16.41 -7.12 -1.36
N ALA A 35 -16.15 -5.92 -0.84
CA ALA A 35 -16.62 -4.66 -1.44
C ALA A 35 -16.14 -4.49 -2.89
N VAL A 36 -15.02 -5.12 -3.24
CA VAL A 36 -14.55 -5.27 -4.62
C VAL A 36 -14.15 -6.73 -4.87
N GLN A 37 -14.31 -7.20 -6.11
CA GLN A 37 -13.95 -8.55 -6.57
C GLN A 37 -12.92 -8.48 -7.72
N TRP A 38 -12.02 -7.50 -7.66
CA TRP A 38 -11.07 -7.23 -8.73
C TRP A 38 -10.03 -8.36 -8.85
N PRO A 39 -9.57 -8.72 -10.06
CA PRO A 39 -8.65 -9.85 -10.25
C PRO A 39 -7.39 -9.76 -9.36
N ILE A 40 -6.83 -8.56 -9.22
CA ILE A 40 -5.57 -8.29 -8.50
C ILE A 40 -5.60 -8.74 -7.03
N VAL A 41 -6.76 -8.73 -6.37
CA VAL A 41 -6.83 -9.12 -4.95
C VAL A 41 -6.67 -10.62 -4.75
N HIS A 42 -6.85 -11.42 -5.80
CA HIS A 42 -6.78 -12.88 -5.75
C HIS A 42 -5.40 -13.44 -6.16
N TRP A 43 -4.45 -12.57 -6.50
CA TRP A 43 -3.14 -12.99 -7.00
C TRP A 43 -2.28 -13.64 -5.90
N SER A 44 -1.64 -14.74 -6.26
CA SER A 44 -0.64 -15.41 -5.43
C SER A 44 0.73 -14.75 -5.56
N ASP A 45 1.65 -15.09 -4.65
CA ASP A 45 3.05 -14.67 -4.75
C ASP A 45 3.70 -15.11 -6.07
N GLY A 46 3.37 -16.31 -6.56
CA GLY A 46 3.82 -16.79 -7.87
C GLY A 46 3.31 -15.92 -9.03
N LYS A 47 2.07 -15.42 -8.96
CA LYS A 47 1.54 -14.49 -9.96
C LYS A 47 2.29 -13.15 -9.90
N TRP A 48 2.58 -12.63 -8.71
CA TRP A 48 3.39 -11.41 -8.55
C TRP A 48 4.81 -11.57 -9.09
N SER A 49 5.41 -12.74 -8.90
CA SER A 49 6.71 -13.12 -9.48
C SER A 49 6.69 -13.01 -11.00
N GLN A 50 5.64 -13.53 -11.65
CA GLN A 50 5.46 -13.45 -13.11
C GLN A 50 5.21 -12.01 -13.58
N VAL A 51 4.41 -11.24 -12.84
CA VAL A 51 4.03 -9.86 -13.19
C VAL A 51 5.24 -8.93 -13.17
N PHE A 52 6.02 -8.97 -12.09
CA PHE A 52 7.24 -8.16 -12.02
C PHE A 52 8.37 -8.75 -12.87
N GLY A 53 8.41 -10.07 -13.05
CA GLY A 53 9.42 -10.75 -13.84
C GLY A 53 10.83 -10.32 -13.43
N SER A 54 11.64 -9.94 -14.42
CA SER A 54 13.02 -9.47 -14.21
C SER A 54 13.13 -7.97 -13.92
N LYS A 55 12.01 -7.25 -13.67
CA LYS A 55 12.07 -5.82 -13.36
C LYS A 55 12.85 -5.60 -12.07
N ILE A 56 13.70 -4.58 -12.09
CA ILE A 56 14.47 -4.16 -10.92
C ILE A 56 13.64 -3.17 -10.12
N LEU A 57 13.34 -3.54 -8.88
CA LEU A 57 12.56 -2.76 -7.94
C LEU A 57 13.50 -2.17 -6.88
N ARG A 58 13.24 -0.93 -6.48
CA ARG A 58 14.07 -0.21 -5.51
C ARG A 58 13.44 -0.27 -4.13
N PHE A 59 14.07 -1.00 -3.22
CA PHE A 59 13.60 -1.18 -1.84
C PHE A 59 14.39 -0.30 -0.88
N ARG A 60 13.68 0.54 -0.13
CA ARG A 60 14.22 1.20 1.05
C ARG A 60 14.41 0.16 2.15
N ILE A 61 15.57 0.14 2.78
CA ILE A 61 15.89 -0.77 3.88
C ILE A 61 16.05 0.02 5.17
N GLY A 62 15.47 -0.50 6.26
CA GLY A 62 15.71 0.03 7.59
C GLY A 62 15.65 -1.06 8.66
N HIS A 63 15.95 -0.68 9.91
CA HIS A 63 15.91 -1.57 11.06
C HIS A 63 14.50 -1.72 11.61
N LYS A 64 14.13 -2.94 11.97
CA LYS A 64 12.88 -3.24 12.70
C LYS A 64 12.89 -2.73 14.13
N LYS A 65 14.08 -2.59 14.73
CA LYS A 65 14.22 -2.01 16.06
C LYS A 65 13.81 -0.54 16.01
N ASN A 66 12.64 -0.24 16.54
CA ASN A 66 12.17 1.12 16.72
C ASN A 66 12.88 1.74 17.93
N THR A 67 13.52 2.89 17.73
CA THR A 67 14.15 3.67 18.81
C THR A 67 13.41 5.00 18.89
N VAL A 68 12.89 5.32 20.08
CA VAL A 68 12.17 6.57 20.32
C VAL A 68 13.03 7.76 19.89
N GLY A 69 12.45 8.66 19.10
CA GLY A 69 13.15 9.84 18.57
C GLY A 69 14.05 9.58 17.36
N ARG A 70 14.16 8.35 16.85
CA ARG A 70 14.93 8.01 15.64
C ARG A 70 14.04 7.43 14.56
N ILE A 71 13.32 8.31 13.88
CA ILE A 71 12.56 7.97 12.67
C ILE A 71 13.58 7.71 11.55
N GLN A 72 13.40 6.62 10.80
CA GLN A 72 14.24 6.31 9.64
C GLN A 72 13.55 6.91 8.41
N TRP A 73 13.89 8.17 8.13
CA TRP A 73 13.36 8.91 6.99
C TRP A 73 13.90 8.35 5.67
N GLU A 74 13.22 8.68 4.58
CA GLU A 74 13.56 8.27 3.21
C GLU A 74 15.02 8.59 2.86
N ASN A 75 15.52 9.75 3.26
CA ASN A 75 16.89 10.20 2.97
C ASN A 75 17.96 9.59 3.89
N ASP A 76 17.55 9.02 5.02
CA ASP A 76 18.46 8.42 6.01
C ASP A 76 18.62 6.90 5.82
N CYS A 77 17.78 6.32 4.97
CA CYS A 77 17.79 4.89 4.69
C CYS A 77 18.69 4.53 3.51
N VAL A 78 19.20 3.31 3.54
CA VAL A 78 19.85 2.68 2.39
C VAL A 78 18.80 2.10 1.45
N TYR A 79 19.18 1.95 0.18
CA TYR A 79 18.32 1.38 -0.85
C TYR A 79 19.02 0.22 -1.53
N GLU A 80 18.27 -0.85 -1.77
CA GLU A 80 18.73 -2.00 -2.53
C GLU A 80 17.86 -2.18 -3.76
N ASN A 81 18.51 -2.43 -4.89
CA ASN A 81 17.84 -2.74 -6.15
C ASN A 81 17.77 -4.26 -6.29
N ALA A 82 16.56 -4.81 -6.38
CA ALA A 82 16.34 -6.25 -6.44
C ALA A 82 15.11 -6.58 -7.28
N THR A 83 15.06 -7.78 -7.84
CA THR A 83 13.82 -8.33 -8.41
C THR A 83 12.82 -8.69 -7.31
N PHE A 84 11.55 -8.86 -7.67
CA PHE A 84 10.54 -9.34 -6.72
C PHE A 84 10.90 -10.72 -6.15
N ASP A 85 11.48 -11.62 -6.95
CA ASP A 85 11.91 -12.94 -6.51
C ASP A 85 13.05 -12.88 -5.51
N GLN A 86 14.05 -12.02 -5.76
CA GLN A 86 15.11 -11.76 -4.79
C GLN A 86 14.56 -11.20 -3.47
N PHE A 87 13.55 -10.32 -3.53
CA PHE A 87 12.86 -9.86 -2.32
C PHE A 87 12.15 -11.00 -1.57
N GLN A 88 11.47 -11.92 -2.28
CA GLN A 88 10.83 -13.08 -1.66
C GLN A 88 11.82 -14.06 -1.04
N ASP A 89 12.92 -14.34 -1.73
CA ASP A 89 14.01 -15.19 -1.22
C ASP A 89 14.62 -14.57 0.04
N TRP A 90 14.84 -13.25 0.03
CA TRP A 90 15.28 -12.51 1.20
C TRP A 90 14.29 -12.64 2.37
N LEU A 91 12.98 -12.51 2.13
CA LEU A 91 11.96 -12.69 3.17
C LEU A 91 11.98 -14.09 3.80
N ARG A 92 12.23 -15.12 2.98
CA ARG A 92 12.32 -16.52 3.43
C ARG A 92 13.64 -16.84 4.14
N ALA A 93 14.56 -15.88 4.20
CA ALA A 93 15.92 -16.06 4.70
C ALA A 93 16.62 -17.25 4.02
N THR A 94 16.38 -17.47 2.73
CA THR A 94 17.04 -18.55 1.99
C THR A 94 18.51 -18.20 1.86
N LYS A 95 19.34 -18.78 2.75
CA LYS A 95 20.78 -18.52 2.86
C LYS A 95 21.62 -18.94 1.64
N ASN A 96 21.00 -19.46 0.59
CA ASN A 96 21.67 -20.14 -0.52
C ASN A 96 21.74 -19.33 -1.83
N CYS A 97 21.39 -18.03 -1.82
CA CYS A 97 21.52 -17.17 -2.99
C CYS A 97 22.56 -16.06 -2.73
N PRO A 98 23.88 -16.33 -2.83
CA PRO A 98 24.92 -15.32 -2.64
C PRO A 98 24.83 -14.15 -3.65
N GLU A 99 24.12 -14.34 -4.76
CA GLU A 99 23.87 -13.31 -5.78
C GLU A 99 22.70 -12.38 -5.44
N ASN A 100 21.97 -12.62 -4.34
CA ASN A 100 20.86 -11.75 -3.95
C ASN A 100 21.40 -10.46 -3.31
N PRO A 101 21.17 -9.28 -3.92
CA PRO A 101 21.72 -8.02 -3.40
C PRO A 101 21.21 -7.67 -2.00
N MET A 102 20.02 -8.16 -1.63
CA MET A 102 19.43 -7.93 -0.31
C MET A 102 20.03 -8.82 0.79
N ALA A 103 20.81 -9.86 0.43
CA ALA A 103 21.36 -10.84 1.38
C ALA A 103 22.35 -10.23 2.40
N THR A 104 22.88 -9.03 2.13
CA THR A 104 23.72 -8.28 3.08
C THR A 104 22.98 -7.83 4.33
N ARG A 105 21.64 -7.91 4.33
CA ARG A 105 20.76 -7.48 5.42
C ARG A 105 19.99 -8.68 5.95
N ASP A 106 19.96 -8.84 7.27
CA ASP A 106 19.20 -9.91 7.89
C ASP A 106 17.69 -9.55 7.93
N PRO A 107 16.81 -10.35 7.28
CA PRO A 107 15.37 -10.10 7.24
C PRO A 107 14.70 -10.19 8.62
N THR A 108 15.34 -10.75 9.64
CA THR A 108 14.82 -10.78 11.01
C THR A 108 15.01 -9.44 11.73
N SER A 109 16.07 -8.69 11.41
CA SER A 109 16.43 -7.42 12.04
C SER A 109 16.15 -6.19 11.17
N HIS A 110 15.97 -6.38 9.86
CA HIS A 110 15.68 -5.32 8.90
C HIS A 110 14.31 -5.51 8.24
N TRP A 111 13.72 -4.40 7.81
CA TRP A 111 12.59 -4.37 6.90
C TRP A 111 13.02 -3.81 5.55
N ALA A 112 12.27 -4.18 4.51
CA ALA A 112 12.40 -3.62 3.18
C ALA A 112 11.04 -3.08 2.71
N TYR A 113 11.05 -1.95 2.01
CA TYR A 113 9.86 -1.24 1.58
C TYR A 113 10.06 -0.56 0.23
N MET A 114 9.26 -0.91 -0.76
CA MET A 114 9.06 -0.15 -1.99
C MET A 114 7.74 0.58 -1.84
N GLY A 115 7.75 1.91 -1.92
CA GLY A 115 6.55 2.71 -1.78
C GLY A 115 6.44 3.77 -2.86
N TYR A 116 5.19 4.13 -3.19
CA TYR A 116 4.86 5.14 -4.19
C TYR A 116 5.42 4.83 -5.59
N GLN A 117 5.59 3.55 -5.92
CA GLN A 117 6.03 3.18 -7.26
C GLN A 117 4.85 3.35 -8.22
N TYR A 118 4.99 4.22 -9.22
CA TYR A 118 3.93 4.44 -10.20
C TYR A 118 3.76 3.23 -11.10
N MET A 119 2.51 2.79 -11.29
CA MET A 119 2.19 1.66 -12.16
C MET A 119 2.56 1.95 -13.61
N PHE A 120 2.45 3.21 -14.05
CA PHE A 120 2.86 3.63 -15.39
C PHE A 120 4.37 3.55 -15.67
N GLU A 121 5.19 3.48 -14.63
CA GLU A 121 6.64 3.29 -14.78
C GLU A 121 7.01 1.81 -14.84
N LEU A 122 6.08 0.91 -14.45
CA LEU A 122 6.35 -0.51 -14.29
C LEU A 122 5.77 -1.37 -15.42
N PHE A 123 4.58 -1.02 -15.91
CA PHE A 123 3.81 -1.80 -16.88
C PHE A 123 3.56 -0.97 -18.12
N ASP A 124 2.94 -1.53 -19.15
CA ASP A 124 2.33 -0.75 -20.24
C ASP A 124 0.84 -0.53 -19.94
N LYS A 125 0.20 0.45 -20.58
CA LYS A 125 -1.19 0.83 -20.27
C LYS A 125 -2.18 -0.31 -20.52
N ASP A 126 -1.91 -1.15 -21.52
CA ASP A 126 -2.70 -2.32 -21.92
C ASP A 126 -2.29 -3.62 -21.20
N ASP A 127 -1.36 -3.56 -20.25
CA ASP A 127 -0.96 -4.72 -19.44
C ASP A 127 -2.16 -5.23 -18.60
N ASP A 128 -2.32 -6.56 -18.55
CA ASP A 128 -3.37 -7.22 -17.76
C ASP A 128 -3.37 -6.79 -16.29
N THR A 129 -2.20 -6.41 -15.75
CA THR A 129 -2.02 -5.91 -14.39
C THR A 129 -2.74 -4.58 -14.17
N ILE A 130 -2.75 -3.73 -15.18
CA ILE A 130 -3.44 -2.44 -15.14
C ILE A 130 -4.95 -2.67 -15.19
N SER A 131 -5.39 -3.52 -16.10
CA SER A 131 -6.80 -3.90 -16.26
C SER A 131 -7.37 -4.66 -15.06
N ALA A 132 -6.51 -5.23 -14.21
CA ALA A 132 -6.90 -5.92 -12.98
C ALA A 132 -7.29 -4.97 -11.83
N ILE A 133 -7.19 -3.64 -12.02
CA ILE A 133 -7.54 -2.60 -11.06
C ILE A 133 -8.65 -1.73 -11.65
N GLU A 134 -9.86 -1.83 -11.09
CA GLU A 134 -11.08 -1.26 -11.67
C GLU A 134 -11.61 -0.09 -10.83
N TRP A 135 -10.81 0.97 -10.65
CA TRP A 135 -11.21 2.17 -9.88
C TRP A 135 -12.47 2.84 -10.44
N ASP A 136 -12.68 2.74 -11.75
CA ASP A 136 -13.86 3.18 -12.48
C ASP A 136 -15.16 2.53 -11.98
N ARG A 137 -15.10 1.27 -11.53
CA ARG A 137 -16.22 0.59 -10.87
C ARG A 137 -16.56 1.16 -9.51
N LEU A 138 -15.79 2.12 -8.99
CA LEU A 138 -16.16 2.93 -7.83
C LEU A 138 -16.76 4.29 -8.24
N GLY A 139 -16.86 4.60 -9.53
CA GLY A 139 -17.34 5.88 -10.04
C GLY A 139 -16.25 6.94 -10.18
N LEU A 140 -14.98 6.54 -10.25
CA LEU A 140 -13.85 7.43 -10.53
C LEU A 140 -13.51 7.45 -12.02
N ASP A 141 -13.13 8.61 -12.55
CA ASP A 141 -12.48 8.69 -13.87
C ASP A 141 -10.97 8.39 -13.72
N LYS A 142 -10.67 7.18 -13.26
CA LYS A 142 -9.32 6.66 -12.98
C LYS A 142 -9.25 5.16 -13.27
N ASP A 143 -8.09 4.69 -13.70
CA ASP A 143 -7.78 3.28 -13.92
C ASP A 143 -6.51 2.83 -13.14
N GLY A 144 -6.13 1.56 -13.27
CA GLY A 144 -4.91 1.03 -12.66
C GLY A 144 -3.63 1.76 -13.07
N TRP A 145 -3.60 2.39 -14.24
CA TRP A 145 -2.42 3.00 -14.83
C TRP A 145 -1.91 4.18 -14.01
N GLN A 146 -2.84 4.94 -13.45
CA GLN A 146 -2.58 6.12 -12.63
C GLN A 146 -2.31 5.78 -11.16
N SER A 147 -2.30 4.48 -10.81
CA SER A 147 -2.10 4.05 -9.44
C SER A 147 -0.63 4.06 -9.04
N THR A 148 -0.39 4.06 -7.73
CA THR A 148 0.89 3.66 -7.15
C THR A 148 0.75 2.33 -6.43
N ILE A 149 1.85 1.58 -6.34
CA ILE A 149 1.92 0.31 -5.62
C ILE A 149 2.93 0.40 -4.47
N TRP A 150 2.63 -0.30 -3.39
CA TRP A 150 3.49 -0.44 -2.22
C TRP A 150 3.70 -1.92 -1.91
N ILE A 151 4.95 -2.30 -1.69
CA ILE A 151 5.37 -3.65 -1.30
C ILE A 151 6.29 -3.52 -0.10
N GLY A 152 6.03 -4.26 0.95
CA GLY A 152 6.82 -4.18 2.17
C GLY A 152 6.88 -5.50 2.92
N SER A 153 7.99 -5.72 3.61
CA SER A 153 8.13 -6.79 4.58
C SER A 153 7.41 -6.45 5.88
N GLN A 154 7.26 -7.45 6.76
CA GLN A 154 6.85 -7.20 8.14
C GLN A 154 7.74 -6.14 8.80
N GLY A 155 7.14 -5.20 9.54
CA GLY A 155 7.84 -4.12 10.22
C GLY A 155 8.20 -2.92 9.33
N ALA A 156 8.01 -3.02 8.01
CA ALA A 156 8.10 -1.86 7.13
C ALA A 156 7.02 -0.83 7.52
N TYR A 157 7.38 0.44 7.46
CA TYR A 157 6.48 1.53 7.80
C TYR A 157 6.70 2.73 6.88
N THR A 158 5.70 3.60 6.85
CA THR A 158 5.80 4.93 6.27
C THR A 158 5.70 5.93 7.42
N PRO A 159 6.64 6.89 7.54
CA PRO A 159 6.51 7.97 8.51
C PRO A 159 5.16 8.69 8.38
N CYS A 160 4.70 9.27 9.48
CA CYS A 160 3.45 10.03 9.49
C CYS A 160 3.59 11.24 8.54
N HIS A 161 2.67 11.34 7.59
CA HIS A 161 2.60 12.43 6.62
C HIS A 161 1.12 12.68 6.26
N PHE A 162 0.88 13.72 5.47
CA PHE A 162 -0.40 13.99 4.85
C PHE A 162 -0.18 14.23 3.36
N ASP A 163 -1.15 13.81 2.56
CA ASP A 163 -1.17 14.05 1.12
C ASP A 163 -2.11 15.21 0.79
N THR A 164 -1.84 15.90 -0.32
CA THR A 164 -2.62 17.07 -0.75
C THR A 164 -3.68 16.75 -1.81
N TYR A 165 -3.91 15.46 -2.13
CA TYR A 165 -4.83 14.99 -3.18
C TYR A 165 -6.32 15.06 -2.80
N GLY A 166 -6.66 15.58 -1.61
CA GLY A 166 -8.03 15.65 -1.09
C GLY A 166 -8.53 14.34 -0.47
N PHE A 167 -8.33 13.21 -1.13
CA PHE A 167 -8.49 11.88 -0.53
C PHE A 167 -7.59 10.84 -1.19
N ASN A 168 -7.32 9.76 -0.46
CA ASN A 168 -6.67 8.57 -0.98
C ASN A 168 -7.64 7.39 -0.96
N LEU A 169 -7.65 6.60 -2.03
CA LEU A 169 -8.17 5.24 -1.99
C LEU A 169 -6.99 4.28 -1.93
N VAL A 170 -7.02 3.36 -0.98
CA VAL A 170 -5.96 2.37 -0.79
C VAL A 170 -6.57 0.99 -0.78
N LEU A 171 -6.15 0.18 -1.75
CA LEU A 171 -6.50 -1.22 -1.85
C LEU A 171 -5.46 -2.08 -1.14
N GLN A 172 -5.83 -2.76 -0.05
CA GLN A 172 -4.97 -3.76 0.56
C GLN A 172 -5.12 -5.09 -0.19
N ILE A 173 -4.12 -5.40 -1.02
CA ILE A 173 -4.10 -6.64 -1.82
C ILE A 173 -3.76 -7.86 -0.94
N LYS A 174 -2.68 -7.77 -0.16
CA LYS A 174 -2.15 -8.87 0.66
C LYS A 174 -1.59 -8.38 1.99
N GLY A 175 -1.71 -9.21 3.04
CA GLY A 175 -1.15 -8.94 4.36
C GLY A 175 -1.99 -7.98 5.20
N ILE A 176 -1.45 -7.57 6.34
CA ILE A 176 -2.11 -6.69 7.31
C ILE A 176 -1.26 -5.43 7.47
N LYS A 177 -1.87 -4.27 7.28
CA LYS A 177 -1.25 -2.97 7.54
C LYS A 177 -1.89 -2.33 8.75
N PHE A 178 -1.08 -2.03 9.78
CA PHE A 178 -1.51 -1.19 10.88
C PHE A 178 -1.29 0.27 10.51
N GLY A 179 -2.32 1.10 10.65
CA GLY A 179 -2.25 2.53 10.38
C GLY A 179 -2.88 3.32 11.52
N LYS A 180 -2.14 4.29 12.05
CA LYS A 180 -2.71 5.31 12.93
C LYS A 180 -3.09 6.50 12.08
N ILE A 181 -4.38 6.78 11.98
CA ILE A 181 -4.87 8.00 11.33
C ILE A 181 -5.03 9.04 12.42
N LEU A 182 -4.21 10.07 12.36
CA LEU A 182 -4.41 11.29 13.12
C LEU A 182 -5.40 12.13 12.32
N GLY A 183 -6.46 12.63 12.96
CA GLY A 183 -7.33 13.58 12.28
C GLY A 183 -6.49 14.79 11.84
N PRO A 184 -6.90 15.54 10.80
CA PRO A 184 -6.54 16.95 10.81
C PRO A 184 -6.96 17.49 12.19
N TRP A 185 -6.18 18.36 12.84
CA TRP A 185 -6.58 19.18 14.02
C TRP A 185 -5.78 19.12 15.35
N GLU A 186 -4.61 18.49 15.50
CA GLU A 186 -3.86 18.71 16.76
C GLU A 186 -2.90 19.91 16.81
N GLU A 187 -2.49 20.56 15.69
CA GLU A 187 -1.45 21.61 15.81
C GLU A 187 -1.56 22.94 15.03
N ARG A 188 -2.36 23.13 13.97
CA ARG A 188 -2.34 24.42 13.25
C ARG A 188 -3.71 24.87 12.77
N GLY A 189 -4.18 26.00 13.31
CA GLY A 189 -5.48 26.63 13.04
C GLY A 189 -5.63 27.25 11.65
N ALA A 190 -5.52 26.44 10.60
CA ALA A 190 -5.87 26.84 9.23
C ALA A 190 -6.66 25.71 8.56
N ALA A 191 -7.79 26.09 7.93
CA ALA A 191 -8.74 25.19 7.31
C ALA A 191 -8.14 24.40 6.14
N LEU A 192 -7.89 23.10 6.35
CA LEU A 192 -7.76 22.12 5.27
C LEU A 192 -8.66 20.92 5.63
N GLU A 193 -9.89 20.95 5.11
CA GLU A 193 -11.01 20.08 5.51
C GLU A 193 -11.00 18.65 4.93
N ARG A 194 -9.92 18.15 4.32
CA ARG A 194 -10.02 16.91 3.54
C ARG A 194 -8.79 16.02 3.67
N PHE A 195 -8.74 15.24 4.75
CA PHE A 195 -8.02 13.97 4.77
C PHE A 195 -9.03 12.84 4.85
N ARG A 196 -9.07 12.01 3.81
CA ARG A 196 -10.05 10.92 3.70
C ARG A 196 -9.34 9.74 3.09
N LEU A 197 -9.38 8.63 3.78
CA LEU A 197 -8.77 7.40 3.35
C LEU A 197 -9.86 6.35 3.28
N ALA A 198 -10.08 5.78 2.09
CA ALA A 198 -10.87 4.56 1.96
C ALA A 198 -9.91 3.36 1.90
N LEU A 199 -9.99 2.47 2.88
CA LEU A 199 -9.21 1.23 2.88
C LEU A 199 -10.10 0.08 2.45
N LEU A 200 -9.71 -0.66 1.41
CA LEU A 200 -10.32 -1.95 1.08
C LEU A 200 -9.50 -3.03 1.77
N HIS A 201 -10.02 -3.60 2.86
CA HIS A 201 -9.26 -4.54 3.68
C HIS A 201 -9.57 -6.00 3.34
N ARG A 202 -8.50 -6.76 3.06
CA ARG A 202 -8.52 -8.22 3.04
C ARG A 202 -7.65 -8.74 4.20
N PRO A 203 -8.21 -9.22 5.31
CA PRO A 203 -7.41 -9.91 6.30
C PRO A 203 -7.01 -11.27 5.70
N TYR A 204 -5.72 -11.44 5.43
CA TYR A 204 -5.13 -12.77 5.48
C TYR A 204 -4.61 -12.95 6.90
N LEU A 205 -5.29 -13.79 7.67
CA LEU A 205 -4.65 -14.52 8.75
C LEU A 205 -3.70 -15.51 8.05
N VAL A 206 -2.39 -15.28 8.20
CA VAL A 206 -1.41 -16.37 8.09
C VAL A 206 -1.33 -17.01 9.47
#